data_AF-A0A8J1MXJ2-F1
#
_entry.id   AF-A0A8J1MXJ2-F1
#
_cell.length_a   1.000
_cell.length_b   1.000
_cell.length_c   1.000
_cell.angle_alpha   90.00
_cell.angle_beta   90.00
_cell.angle_gamma   90.00
#
_symmetry.space_group_name_H-M   'P 1'
#
loop_
_entity.id
_entity.type
_entity.pdbx_description
1 polymer ?
#
loop_
_entity_poly.entity_id
_entity_poly.type
_entity_poly.pdbx_seq_one_letter_code
_entity_poly.pdbx_strand_id
1 'polypeptide(L)'
;MLREILHGLAINDKISNLHMDLSDCELRSSGAQVIQDMIFDINSLSSLDISNNGFDSDMVTLILSIGRSKSIKHVSLGKNFNVKSGTAVADIIHRIVQLIQDEDCTIESLSLADSRLKSEINILLNALGKKNNLRKIDISGNAMGDTGAKLLSKSLQLNTQLRMITWDKNNTTANGFLILAHALERNYTLRSMPLPLSDISQAYRMNQSKTEDALHLIQSHLLRNNQMKGNVPKKVNGFHKKKSFTLPLKLKMQQARGMKEETPGHEEQIIR
;
A
#
# COMPACT_ATOMS: atom_id res chain seq x y z
N MET A 1 -1.64 -28.25 -11.79
CA MET A 1 -2.90 -27.54 -11.49
C MET A 1 -2.85 -26.08 -11.89
N LEU A 2 -1.95 -25.25 -11.34
CA LEU A 2 -1.86 -23.82 -11.68
C LEU A 2 -1.75 -23.55 -13.20
N ARG A 3 -0.87 -24.29 -13.91
CA ARG A 3 -0.68 -24.16 -15.35
C ARG A 3 -1.98 -24.32 -16.14
N GLU A 4 -2.78 -25.33 -15.82
CA GLU A 4 -4.05 -25.59 -16.49
C GLU A 4 -5.08 -24.49 -16.23
N ILE A 5 -5.11 -23.93 -15.01
CA ILE A 5 -5.98 -22.80 -14.67
C ILE A 5 -5.60 -21.57 -15.50
N LEU A 6 -4.30 -21.23 -15.53
CA LEU A 6 -3.82 -20.10 -16.31
C LEU A 6 -4.06 -20.31 -17.82
N HIS A 7 -3.90 -21.54 -18.31
CA HIS A 7 -4.18 -21.88 -19.71
C HIS A 7 -5.65 -21.67 -20.07
N GLY A 8 -6.55 -22.21 -19.24
CA GLY A 8 -7.98 -22.03 -19.43
C GLY A 8 -8.40 -20.56 -19.40
N LEU A 9 -7.75 -19.73 -18.57
CA LEU A 9 -8.00 -18.29 -18.52
C LEU A 9 -7.43 -17.52 -19.71
N ALA A 10 -6.31 -17.97 -20.28
CA ALA A 10 -5.71 -17.36 -21.46
C ALA A 10 -6.57 -17.56 -22.72
N ILE A 11 -7.21 -18.74 -22.84
CA ILE A 11 -8.08 -19.06 -23.98
C ILE A 11 -9.49 -18.46 -23.82
N ASN A 12 -9.88 -18.06 -22.60
CA ASN A 12 -11.22 -17.58 -22.33
C ASN A 12 -11.37 -16.08 -22.63
N ASP A 13 -12.11 -15.77 -23.69
CA ASP A 13 -12.42 -14.41 -24.15
C ASP A 13 -13.74 -13.85 -23.57
N LYS A 14 -14.51 -14.67 -22.85
CA LYS A 14 -15.83 -14.28 -22.31
C LYS A 14 -15.74 -13.67 -20.91
N ILE A 15 -14.72 -14.06 -20.14
CA ILE A 15 -14.52 -13.56 -18.77
C ILE A 15 -13.67 -12.30 -18.82
N SER A 16 -14.02 -11.30 -18.02
CA SER A 16 -13.24 -10.07 -17.86
C SER A 16 -13.28 -9.60 -16.41
N ASN A 17 -12.34 -8.73 -16.03
CA ASN A 17 -12.21 -8.19 -14.69
C ASN A 17 -12.11 -9.26 -13.59
N LEU A 18 -11.39 -10.35 -13.87
CA LEU A 18 -11.17 -11.41 -12.90
C LEU A 18 -10.23 -10.93 -11.79
N HIS A 19 -10.54 -11.38 -10.57
CA HIS A 19 -9.66 -11.27 -9.41
C HIS A 19 -9.13 -12.65 -9.07
N MET A 20 -7.83 -12.84 -9.13
CA MET A 20 -7.16 -14.08 -8.77
C MET A 20 -6.35 -13.87 -7.50
N ASP A 21 -6.67 -14.67 -6.49
CA ASP A 21 -5.92 -14.74 -5.25
C ASP A 21 -5.15 -16.06 -5.23
N LEU A 22 -3.83 -15.96 -5.32
CA LEU A 22 -2.87 -17.04 -5.14
C LEU A 22 -1.99 -16.76 -3.93
N SER A 23 -2.43 -15.93 -2.99
CA SER A 23 -1.65 -15.65 -1.79
C SER A 23 -1.49 -16.90 -0.95
N ASP A 24 -0.34 -17.04 -0.29
CA ASP A 24 -0.06 -18.14 0.65
C ASP A 24 -0.24 -19.55 0.05
N CYS A 25 0.06 -19.72 -1.24
CA CYS A 25 -0.10 -20.98 -1.97
C CYS A 25 1.21 -21.79 -2.08
N GLU A 26 2.27 -21.38 -1.38
CA GLU A 26 3.60 -21.99 -1.41
C GLU A 26 4.13 -22.26 -2.84
N LEU A 27 3.85 -21.36 -3.78
CA LEU A 27 4.16 -21.57 -5.20
C LEU A 27 5.66 -21.72 -5.47
N ARG A 28 6.49 -20.96 -4.74
CA ARG A 28 7.97 -20.95 -4.86
C ARG A 28 8.41 -20.80 -6.32
N SER A 29 9.62 -21.23 -6.66
CA SER A 29 10.17 -21.11 -8.01
C SER A 29 9.35 -21.86 -9.08
N SER A 30 8.75 -23.01 -8.73
CA SER A 30 7.97 -23.80 -9.69
C SER A 30 6.71 -23.07 -10.16
N GLY A 31 5.98 -22.44 -9.24
CA GLY A 31 4.83 -21.62 -9.58
C GLY A 31 5.23 -20.27 -10.17
N ALA A 32 6.38 -19.71 -9.78
CA ALA A 32 6.93 -18.52 -10.41
C ALA A 32 7.13 -18.72 -11.91
N GLN A 33 7.73 -19.85 -12.31
CA GLN A 33 7.93 -20.20 -13.72
C GLN A 33 6.61 -20.29 -14.48
N VAL A 34 5.60 -20.95 -13.89
CA VAL A 34 4.28 -21.11 -14.51
C VAL A 34 3.59 -19.75 -14.70
N ILE A 35 3.64 -18.87 -13.71
CA ILE A 35 3.08 -17.51 -13.81
C ILE A 35 3.85 -16.72 -14.88
N GLN A 36 5.17 -16.75 -14.84
CA GLN A 36 6.03 -16.04 -15.79
C GLN A 36 5.72 -16.41 -17.24
N ASP A 37 5.49 -17.70 -17.52
CA ASP A 37 5.23 -18.21 -18.87
C ASP A 37 3.88 -17.74 -19.45
N MET A 38 2.89 -17.44 -18.59
CA MET A 38 1.48 -17.39 -19.02
C MET A 38 0.76 -16.10 -18.67
N ILE A 39 1.21 -15.36 -17.66
CA ILE A 39 0.44 -14.24 -17.09
C ILE A 39 0.20 -13.10 -18.08
N PHE A 40 1.10 -12.93 -19.05
CA PHE A 40 0.99 -11.87 -20.06
C PHE A 40 -0.01 -12.20 -21.18
N ASP A 41 -0.40 -13.46 -21.34
CA ASP A 41 -1.41 -13.88 -22.33
C ASP A 41 -2.86 -13.76 -21.79
N ILE A 42 -3.03 -13.62 -20.48
CA ILE A 42 -4.34 -13.59 -19.83
C ILE A 42 -4.94 -12.18 -19.86
N ASN A 43 -5.88 -11.95 -20.78
CA ASN A 43 -6.55 -10.66 -20.93
C ASN A 43 -7.73 -10.44 -19.96
N SER A 44 -8.21 -11.52 -19.33
CA SER A 44 -9.36 -11.48 -18.42
C SER A 44 -9.02 -11.01 -17.00
N LEU A 45 -7.73 -11.03 -16.61
CA LEU A 45 -7.27 -10.81 -15.24
C LEU A 45 -6.99 -9.33 -14.93
N SER A 46 -7.77 -8.74 -14.02
CA SER A 46 -7.58 -7.35 -13.59
C SER A 46 -6.84 -7.22 -12.26
N SER A 47 -6.92 -8.23 -11.40
CA SER A 47 -6.26 -8.22 -10.09
C SER A 47 -5.57 -9.54 -9.82
N LEU A 48 -4.31 -9.46 -9.41
CA LEU A 48 -3.47 -10.60 -9.08
C LEU A 48 -2.88 -10.42 -7.67
N ASP A 49 -3.28 -11.28 -6.75
CA ASP A 49 -2.58 -11.44 -5.48
C ASP A 49 -1.67 -12.66 -5.54
N ILE A 50 -0.36 -12.44 -5.42
CA ILE A 50 0.64 -13.51 -5.37
C ILE A 50 1.51 -13.36 -4.11
N SER A 51 1.00 -12.66 -3.10
CA SER A 51 1.75 -12.42 -1.86
C SER A 51 2.03 -13.71 -1.08
N ASN A 52 3.10 -13.72 -0.29
CA ASN A 52 3.45 -14.83 0.60
C ASN A 52 3.65 -16.20 -0.08
N ASN A 53 4.35 -16.24 -1.22
CA ASN A 53 4.60 -17.48 -1.96
C ASN A 53 6.07 -17.92 -1.97
N GLY A 54 6.96 -17.17 -1.33
CA GLY A 54 8.38 -17.50 -1.26
C GLY A 54 9.07 -17.47 -2.63
N PHE A 55 8.76 -16.47 -3.46
CA PHE A 55 9.41 -16.31 -4.78
C PHE A 55 10.84 -15.78 -4.68
N ASP A 56 11.13 -14.96 -3.68
CA ASP A 56 12.47 -14.46 -3.39
C ASP A 56 13.16 -13.86 -4.63
N SER A 57 14.21 -14.49 -5.17
CA SER A 57 14.92 -14.00 -6.36
C SER A 57 14.10 -14.06 -7.65
N ASP A 58 13.12 -14.96 -7.74
CA ASP A 58 12.26 -15.12 -8.91
C ASP A 58 11.29 -13.94 -9.08
N MET A 59 11.17 -13.08 -8.05
CA MET A 59 10.42 -11.83 -8.15
C MET A 59 10.92 -10.95 -9.30
N VAL A 60 12.21 -10.97 -9.63
CA VAL A 60 12.75 -10.19 -10.74
C VAL A 60 12.03 -10.56 -12.03
N THR A 61 11.98 -11.85 -12.38
CA THR A 61 11.37 -12.32 -13.63
C THR A 61 9.84 -12.25 -13.60
N LEU A 62 9.23 -12.45 -12.43
CA LEU A 62 7.80 -12.26 -12.24
C LEU A 62 7.37 -10.82 -12.54
N ILE A 63 8.09 -9.83 -12.01
CA ILE A 63 7.81 -8.41 -12.28
C ILE A 63 7.95 -8.10 -13.78
N LEU A 64 8.91 -8.72 -14.49
CA LEU A 64 9.01 -8.61 -15.96
C LEU A 64 7.75 -9.11 -16.65
N SER A 65 7.29 -10.30 -16.27
CA SER A 65 6.14 -10.94 -16.89
C SER A 65 4.84 -10.19 -16.63
N ILE A 66 4.65 -9.70 -15.39
CA ILE A 66 3.50 -8.87 -15.00
C ILE A 66 3.51 -7.56 -15.79
N GLY A 67 4.68 -6.96 -16.01
CA GLY A 67 4.81 -5.74 -16.82
C GLY A 67 4.44 -5.87 -18.28
N ARG A 68 4.44 -7.10 -18.82
CA ARG A 68 3.99 -7.38 -20.18
C ARG A 68 2.46 -7.53 -20.27
N SER A 69 1.79 -7.75 -19.14
CA SER A 69 0.33 -7.88 -19.12
C SER A 69 -0.35 -6.53 -19.35
N LYS A 70 -1.30 -6.49 -20.29
CA LYS A 70 -2.09 -5.30 -20.62
C LYS A 70 -3.40 -5.21 -19.82
N SER A 71 -3.73 -6.23 -19.02
CA SER A 71 -5.02 -6.36 -18.31
C SER A 71 -4.92 -6.07 -16.81
N ILE A 72 -3.78 -6.39 -16.19
CA ILE A 72 -3.61 -6.33 -14.73
C ILE A 72 -3.50 -4.88 -14.25
N LYS A 73 -4.42 -4.49 -13.36
CA LYS A 73 -4.47 -3.16 -12.74
C LYS A 73 -4.09 -3.17 -11.27
N HIS A 74 -4.22 -4.32 -10.61
CA HIS A 74 -4.02 -4.46 -9.18
C HIS A 74 -3.08 -5.64 -8.92
N VAL A 75 -1.97 -5.38 -8.23
CA VAL A 75 -0.96 -6.40 -7.93
C VAL A 75 -0.57 -6.35 -6.47
N SER A 76 -0.65 -7.50 -5.79
CA SER A 76 -0.05 -7.70 -4.47
C SER A 76 1.17 -8.60 -4.57
N LEU A 77 2.32 -8.05 -4.16
CA LEU A 77 3.63 -8.70 -4.21
C LEU A 77 4.20 -8.97 -2.82
N GLY A 78 3.46 -8.60 -1.76
CA GLY A 78 3.93 -8.63 -0.37
C GLY A 78 4.51 -9.98 0.07
N LYS A 79 5.37 -9.96 1.09
CA LYS A 79 5.95 -11.17 1.72
C LYS A 79 6.73 -12.13 0.78
N ASN A 80 7.19 -11.67 -0.38
CA ASN A 80 8.00 -12.47 -1.32
C ASN A 80 9.49 -12.06 -1.37
N PHE A 81 9.99 -11.39 -0.32
CA PHE A 81 11.31 -10.74 -0.34
C PHE A 81 12.27 -11.35 0.69
N ASN A 82 12.20 -12.65 0.95
CA ASN A 82 13.04 -13.32 1.95
C ASN A 82 14.44 -13.66 1.39
N VAL A 83 15.06 -12.68 0.73
CA VAL A 83 16.38 -12.81 0.10
C VAL A 83 17.46 -12.43 1.09
N LYS A 84 18.52 -13.25 1.20
CA LYS A 84 19.63 -13.03 2.15
C LYS A 84 20.46 -11.78 1.82
N SER A 85 20.52 -11.37 0.55
CA SER A 85 21.29 -10.22 0.10
C SER A 85 20.43 -8.97 -0.05
N GLY A 86 20.84 -7.88 0.61
CA GLY A 86 20.20 -6.58 0.43
C GLY A 86 20.30 -6.05 -1.00
N THR A 87 21.39 -6.36 -1.72
CA THR A 87 21.54 -5.96 -3.13
C THR A 87 20.48 -6.58 -4.02
N ALA A 88 20.15 -7.86 -3.80
CA ALA A 88 19.13 -8.54 -4.57
C ALA A 88 17.73 -7.98 -4.28
N VAL A 89 17.43 -7.62 -3.03
CA VAL A 89 16.19 -6.91 -2.70
C VAL A 89 16.13 -5.57 -3.42
N ALA A 90 17.21 -4.79 -3.40
CA ALA A 90 17.29 -3.53 -4.12
C ALA A 90 17.04 -3.71 -5.62
N ASP A 91 17.61 -4.74 -6.25
CA ASP A 91 17.39 -5.06 -7.68
C ASP A 91 15.91 -5.35 -7.98
N ILE A 92 15.24 -6.12 -7.10
CA ILE A 92 13.80 -6.38 -7.22
C ILE A 92 13.02 -5.06 -7.13
N ILE A 93 13.31 -4.20 -6.14
CA ILE A 93 12.63 -2.91 -6.00
C ILE A 93 12.91 -1.99 -7.19
N HIS A 94 14.13 -1.99 -7.73
CA HIS A 94 14.45 -1.27 -8.96
C HIS A 94 13.61 -1.77 -10.14
N ARG A 95 13.35 -3.07 -10.23
CA ARG A 95 12.47 -3.62 -11.27
C ARG A 95 11.01 -3.18 -11.10
N ILE A 96 10.52 -3.11 -9.87
CA ILE A 96 9.18 -2.55 -9.57
C ILE A 96 9.12 -1.07 -9.99
N VAL A 97 10.18 -0.30 -9.70
CA VAL A 97 10.25 1.12 -10.09
C VAL A 97 10.22 1.29 -11.61
N GLN A 98 10.99 0.47 -12.34
CA GLN A 98 10.96 0.46 -13.80
C GLN A 98 9.55 0.16 -14.33
N LEU A 99 8.89 -0.86 -13.76
CA LEU A 99 7.53 -1.23 -14.12
C LEU A 99 6.53 -0.09 -13.93
N ILE A 100 6.50 0.58 -12.77
CA ILE A 100 5.49 1.62 -12.51
C ILE A 100 5.76 2.94 -13.25
N GLN A 101 6.98 3.13 -13.77
CA GLN A 101 7.39 4.30 -14.56
C GLN A 101 7.31 4.05 -16.06
N ASP A 102 7.04 2.81 -16.48
CA ASP A 102 6.80 2.47 -17.88
C ASP A 102 5.53 3.20 -18.37
N GLU A 103 5.57 3.75 -19.58
CA GLU A 103 4.44 4.47 -20.17
C GLU A 103 3.28 3.53 -20.50
N ASP A 104 3.59 2.26 -20.80
CA ASP A 104 2.63 1.21 -21.08
C ASP A 104 2.09 0.53 -19.81
N CYS A 105 2.55 0.96 -18.62
CA CYS A 105 2.14 0.36 -17.35
C CYS A 105 0.65 0.56 -17.08
N THR A 106 -0.08 -0.54 -16.87
CA THR A 106 -1.52 -0.52 -16.59
C THR A 106 -1.85 -0.57 -15.09
N ILE A 107 -0.83 -0.72 -14.24
CA ILE A 107 -1.01 -0.92 -12.80
C ILE A 107 -1.46 0.39 -12.13
N GLU A 108 -2.60 0.30 -11.45
CA GLU A 108 -3.19 1.39 -10.66
C GLU A 108 -3.09 1.13 -9.15
N SER A 109 -2.89 -0.12 -8.72
CA SER A 109 -2.77 -0.51 -7.32
C SER A 109 -1.60 -1.47 -7.13
N LEU A 110 -0.68 -1.13 -6.22
CA LEU A 110 0.47 -1.96 -5.86
C LEU A 110 0.50 -2.19 -4.35
N SER A 111 0.63 -3.44 -3.93
CA SER A 111 0.86 -3.79 -2.52
C SER A 111 2.21 -4.48 -2.32
N LEU A 112 3.00 -3.94 -1.38
CA LEU A 112 4.22 -4.51 -0.84
C LEU A 112 4.10 -4.74 0.67
N ALA A 113 2.87 -4.97 1.14
CA ALA A 113 2.57 -5.18 2.55
C ALA A 113 3.44 -6.31 3.16
N ASP A 114 3.88 -6.10 4.40
CA ASP A 114 4.63 -7.07 5.21
C ASP A 114 5.91 -7.63 4.55
N SER A 115 6.57 -6.85 3.68
CA SER A 115 7.75 -7.29 2.93
C SER A 115 9.08 -7.08 3.65
N ARG A 116 9.08 -6.45 4.84
CA ARG A 116 10.27 -6.20 5.67
C ARG A 116 11.43 -5.52 4.93
N LEU A 117 11.11 -4.63 3.97
CA LEU A 117 12.08 -4.00 3.07
C LEU A 117 13.02 -3.00 3.75
N LYS A 118 12.66 -2.48 4.93
CA LYS A 118 13.46 -1.51 5.71
C LYS A 118 13.86 -0.31 4.85
N SER A 119 15.16 -0.10 4.61
CA SER A 119 15.71 0.98 3.81
C SER A 119 15.47 0.80 2.31
N GLU A 120 15.31 -0.42 1.81
CA GLU A 120 15.23 -0.67 0.36
C GLU A 120 13.96 -0.11 -0.26
N ILE A 121 12.87 0.01 0.52
CA ILE A 121 11.63 0.65 0.05
C ILE A 121 11.83 2.13 -0.29
N ASN A 122 12.89 2.78 0.21
CA ASN A 122 13.19 4.18 -0.09
C ASN A 122 13.39 4.43 -1.60
N ILE A 123 13.88 3.42 -2.33
CA ILE A 123 14.03 3.46 -3.79
C ILE A 123 12.65 3.67 -4.44
N LEU A 124 11.66 2.88 -4.02
CA LEU A 124 10.28 3.02 -4.47
C LEU A 124 9.67 4.34 -4.01
N LEU A 125 9.84 4.72 -2.74
CA LEU A 125 9.27 5.96 -2.21
C LEU A 125 9.74 7.18 -3.01
N ASN A 126 11.02 7.28 -3.35
CA ASN A 126 11.55 8.35 -4.20
C ASN A 126 10.96 8.33 -5.62
N ALA A 127 10.72 7.14 -6.17
CA ALA A 127 10.14 6.97 -7.49
C ALA A 127 8.68 7.42 -7.58
N LEU A 128 7.92 7.37 -6.48
CA LEU A 128 6.50 7.77 -6.46
C LEU A 128 6.29 9.25 -6.81
N GLY A 129 7.29 10.12 -6.63
CA GLY A 129 7.18 11.53 -7.01
C GLY A 129 7.21 11.76 -8.53
N LYS A 130 7.66 10.77 -9.32
CA LYS A 130 7.68 10.82 -10.79
C LYS A 130 6.34 10.37 -11.38
N LYS A 131 6.12 10.62 -12.67
CA LYS A 131 4.93 10.16 -13.41
C LYS A 131 4.79 8.64 -13.26
N ASN A 132 3.61 8.20 -12.83
CA ASN A 132 3.19 6.81 -12.73
C ASN A 132 1.66 6.74 -12.74
N ASN A 133 1.09 5.56 -12.96
CA ASN A 133 -0.36 5.35 -13.03
C ASN A 133 -0.99 4.92 -11.69
N LEU A 134 -0.20 4.86 -10.61
CA LEU A 134 -0.67 4.39 -9.31
C LEU A 134 -1.69 5.36 -8.69
N ARG A 135 -2.85 4.80 -8.35
CA ARG A 135 -3.90 5.43 -7.55
C ARG A 135 -3.91 4.93 -6.13
N LYS A 136 -3.44 3.71 -5.89
CA LYS A 136 -3.38 3.09 -4.56
C LYS A 136 -2.02 2.44 -4.34
N ILE A 137 -1.49 2.58 -3.14
CA ILE A 137 -0.31 1.84 -2.73
C ILE A 137 -0.45 1.36 -1.28
N ASP A 138 -0.05 0.12 -1.04
CA ASP A 138 0.12 -0.43 0.30
C ASP A 138 1.59 -0.73 0.55
N ILE A 139 2.17 -0.02 1.50
CA ILE A 139 3.57 -0.16 1.96
C ILE A 139 3.62 -0.52 3.44
N SER A 140 2.54 -1.06 4.01
CA SER A 140 2.49 -1.46 5.41
C SER A 140 3.51 -2.57 5.73
N GLY A 141 3.95 -2.66 6.99
CA GLY A 141 4.80 -3.78 7.44
C GLY A 141 6.22 -3.79 6.87
N ASN A 142 6.77 -2.63 6.52
CA ASN A 142 8.11 -2.53 5.91
C ASN A 142 9.17 -1.93 6.83
N ALA A 143 8.83 -1.51 8.05
CA ALA A 143 9.78 -0.95 9.03
C ALA A 143 10.66 0.18 8.46
N MET A 144 10.09 1.03 7.60
CA MET A 144 10.83 2.11 6.91
C MET A 144 11.23 3.29 7.82
N GLY A 145 10.59 3.42 8.98
CA GLY A 145 10.82 4.47 9.98
C GLY A 145 10.53 5.89 9.47
N ASP A 146 10.96 6.88 10.25
CA ASP A 146 10.79 8.31 9.92
C ASP A 146 11.51 8.72 8.62
N THR A 147 12.57 8.01 8.24
CA THR A 147 13.25 8.22 6.96
C THR A 147 12.32 7.90 5.79
N GLY A 148 11.64 6.75 5.82
CA GLY A 148 10.62 6.40 4.83
C GLY A 148 9.47 7.41 4.83
N ALA A 149 8.96 7.80 6.00
CA ALA A 149 7.93 8.83 6.10
C ALA A 149 8.34 10.16 5.44
N LYS A 150 9.59 10.61 5.65
CA LYS A 150 10.14 11.82 5.02
C LYS A 150 10.23 11.71 3.50
N LEU A 151 10.65 10.56 2.96
CA LEU A 151 10.73 10.35 1.51
C LEU A 151 9.34 10.27 0.88
N LEU A 152 8.42 9.53 1.50
CA LEU A 152 7.02 9.50 1.09
C LEU A 152 6.43 10.92 1.04
N SER A 153 6.70 11.73 2.07
CA SER A 153 6.26 13.12 2.18
C SER A 153 6.76 13.97 1.00
N LYS A 154 8.05 13.87 0.65
CA LYS A 154 8.61 14.56 -0.52
C LYS A 154 7.92 14.13 -1.81
N SER A 155 7.73 12.82 -1.99
CA SER A 155 7.09 12.29 -3.18
C SER A 155 5.63 12.70 -3.32
N LEU A 156 4.90 12.82 -2.20
CA LEU A 156 3.51 13.28 -2.22
C LEU A 156 3.36 14.76 -2.59
N GLN A 157 4.36 15.59 -2.33
CA GLN A 157 4.32 16.99 -2.79
C GLN A 157 4.38 17.09 -4.33
N LEU A 158 4.94 16.08 -5.01
CA LEU A 158 5.07 16.02 -6.46
C LEU A 158 3.99 15.15 -7.11
N ASN A 159 3.55 14.09 -6.43
CA ASN A 159 2.61 13.13 -6.99
C ASN A 159 1.18 13.68 -7.04
N THR A 160 0.59 13.67 -8.23
CA THR A 160 -0.77 14.16 -8.49
C THR A 160 -1.80 13.05 -8.80
N GLN A 161 -1.40 11.78 -8.75
CA GLN A 161 -2.22 10.64 -9.16
C GLN A 161 -2.75 9.80 -7.98
N LEU A 162 -1.93 9.61 -6.94
CA LEU A 162 -2.25 8.79 -5.77
C LEU A 162 -3.50 9.31 -5.05
N ARG A 163 -4.38 8.37 -4.73
CA ARG A 163 -5.66 8.60 -4.03
C ARG A 163 -5.70 7.90 -2.68
N MET A 164 -5.01 6.78 -2.54
CA MET A 164 -4.99 5.98 -1.31
C MET A 164 -3.58 5.50 -0.98
N ILE A 165 -3.19 5.63 0.28
CA ILE A 165 -1.95 5.06 0.81
C ILE A 165 -2.27 4.31 2.11
N THR A 166 -1.83 3.06 2.18
CA THR A 166 -1.79 2.27 3.41
C THR A 166 -0.33 2.09 3.83
N TRP A 167 -0.01 2.33 5.10
CA TRP A 167 1.38 2.45 5.57
C TRP A 167 1.57 2.11 7.05
N ASP A 168 0.66 1.34 7.67
CA ASP A 168 0.81 0.94 9.08
C ASP A 168 2.01 -0.01 9.29
N LYS A 169 2.42 -0.24 10.53
CA LYS A 169 3.54 -1.13 10.91
C LYS A 169 4.86 -0.75 10.23
N ASN A 170 5.16 0.53 10.22
CA ASN A 170 6.37 1.08 9.61
C ASN A 170 7.32 1.72 10.63
N ASN A 171 7.00 1.65 11.93
CA ASN A 171 7.78 2.25 13.00
C ASN A 171 7.87 3.78 12.85
N THR A 172 6.81 4.40 12.31
CA THR A 172 6.73 5.85 12.15
C THR A 172 6.47 6.51 13.50
N THR A 173 7.28 7.50 13.87
CA THR A 173 7.11 8.24 15.12
C THR A 173 6.24 9.49 14.91
N ALA A 174 5.96 10.21 16.00
CA ALA A 174 5.30 11.52 15.95
C ALA A 174 6.00 12.51 15.00
N ASN A 175 7.33 12.42 14.84
CA ASN A 175 8.07 13.26 13.90
C ASN A 175 7.76 12.89 12.45
N GLY A 176 7.77 11.60 12.11
CA GLY A 176 7.41 11.11 10.77
C GLY A 176 5.99 11.51 10.38
N PHE A 177 5.03 11.38 11.31
CA PHE A 177 3.66 11.84 11.09
C PHE A 177 3.57 13.35 10.83
N LEU A 178 4.30 14.16 11.60
CA LEU A 178 4.27 15.61 11.44
C LEU A 178 4.87 16.04 10.09
N ILE A 179 5.96 15.41 9.66
CA ILE A 179 6.57 15.66 8.33
C ILE A 179 5.56 15.35 7.21
N LEU A 180 4.83 14.24 7.34
CA LEU A 180 3.79 13.88 6.38
C LEU A 180 2.63 14.87 6.40
N ALA A 181 2.19 15.30 7.58
CA ALA A 181 1.14 16.30 7.74
C ALA A 181 1.48 17.59 6.96
N HIS A 182 2.70 18.12 7.11
CA HIS A 182 3.17 19.29 6.38
C HIS A 182 3.26 19.07 4.87
N ALA A 183 3.61 17.87 4.41
CA ALA A 183 3.60 17.56 2.98
C ALA A 183 2.19 17.57 2.39
N LEU A 184 1.20 17.06 3.14
CA LEU A 184 -0.21 17.04 2.70
C LEU A 184 -0.85 18.42 2.60
N GLU A 185 -0.26 19.45 3.22
CA GLU A 185 -0.68 20.83 3.02
C GLU A 185 -0.68 21.22 1.53
N ARG A 186 0.31 20.75 0.77
CA ARG A 186 0.49 21.00 -0.66
C ARG A 186 -0.08 19.90 -1.57
N ASN A 187 -0.47 18.76 -1.03
CA ASN A 187 -1.08 17.69 -1.81
C ASN A 187 -2.61 17.76 -1.78
N TYR A 188 -3.23 17.94 -2.94
CA TYR A 188 -4.69 18.05 -3.09
C TYR A 188 -5.33 16.79 -3.72
N THR A 189 -4.54 15.74 -3.91
CA THR A 189 -4.91 14.58 -4.73
C THR A 189 -5.20 13.34 -3.89
N LEU A 190 -4.48 13.16 -2.77
CA LEU A 190 -4.67 12.07 -1.83
C LEU A 190 -5.99 12.23 -1.08
N ARG A 191 -6.78 11.16 -1.00
CA ARG A 191 -8.15 11.19 -0.46
C ARG A 191 -8.34 10.27 0.73
N SER A 192 -7.62 9.17 0.76
CA SER A 192 -7.74 8.16 1.81
C SER A 192 -6.37 7.78 2.32
N MET A 193 -6.24 7.77 3.64
CA MET A 193 -5.08 7.24 4.32
C MET A 193 -5.59 6.60 5.61
N PRO A 194 -5.81 5.28 5.63
CA PRO A 194 -6.23 4.58 6.83
C PRO A 194 -5.28 4.89 7.99
N LEU A 195 -5.84 5.02 9.20
CA LEU A 195 -5.04 5.34 10.38
C LEU A 195 -4.06 4.20 10.66
N PRO A 196 -2.75 4.47 10.74
CA PRO A 196 -1.76 3.45 11.06
C PRO A 196 -1.79 3.16 12.57
N LEU A 197 -2.74 2.33 13.01
CA LEU A 197 -3.03 2.12 14.43
C LEU A 197 -1.84 1.57 15.21
N SER A 198 -1.02 0.73 14.59
CA SER A 198 0.17 0.14 15.22
C SER A 198 1.21 1.22 15.50
N ASP A 199 1.55 2.01 14.49
CA ASP A 199 2.54 3.09 14.60
C ASP A 199 2.01 4.23 15.49
N ILE A 200 0.72 4.58 15.40
CA ILE A 200 0.08 5.56 16.28
C ILE A 200 0.20 5.11 17.74
N SER A 201 -0.14 3.86 18.04
CA SER A 201 -0.08 3.34 19.41
C SER A 201 1.33 3.43 20.00
N GLN A 202 2.36 3.21 19.17
CA GLN A 202 3.76 3.35 19.58
C GLN A 202 4.15 4.83 19.76
N ALA A 203 3.86 5.68 18.77
CA ALA A 203 4.16 7.11 18.80
C ALA A 203 3.47 7.83 19.96
N TYR A 204 2.23 7.45 20.27
CA TYR A 204 1.43 8.02 21.36
C TYR A 204 2.06 7.78 22.73
N ARG A 205 2.66 6.61 22.94
CA ARG A 205 3.41 6.30 24.19
C ARG A 205 4.64 7.18 24.35
N MET A 206 5.25 7.63 23.26
CA MET A 206 6.47 8.43 23.27
C MET A 206 6.18 9.93 23.35
N ASN A 207 5.19 10.41 22.58
CA ASN A 207 4.78 11.82 22.58
C ASN A 207 3.32 11.95 22.12
N GLN A 208 2.41 11.89 23.09
CA GLN A 208 0.97 11.97 22.87
C GLN A 208 0.56 13.25 22.10
N SER A 209 0.90 14.43 22.63
CA SER A 209 0.46 15.71 22.07
C SER A 209 0.88 15.86 20.60
N LYS A 210 2.16 15.61 20.31
CA LYS A 210 2.70 15.75 18.95
C LYS A 210 2.06 14.77 17.97
N THR A 211 1.75 13.56 18.44
CA THR A 211 1.07 12.54 17.62
C THR A 211 -0.36 12.97 17.29
N GLU A 212 -1.11 13.45 18.29
CA GLU A 212 -2.48 13.94 18.09
C GLU A 212 -2.53 15.12 17.11
N ASP A 213 -1.64 16.10 17.27
CA ASP A 213 -1.56 17.27 16.40
C ASP A 213 -1.28 16.87 14.94
N ALA A 214 -0.30 15.99 14.72
CA ALA A 214 0.05 15.51 13.39
C ALA A 214 -1.10 14.74 12.73
N LEU A 215 -1.78 13.85 13.47
CA LEU A 215 -2.92 13.10 12.96
C LEU A 215 -4.11 14.00 12.64
N HIS A 216 -4.38 15.00 13.47
CA HIS A 216 -5.44 15.97 13.22
C HIS A 216 -5.17 16.76 11.92
N LEU A 217 -3.93 17.19 11.70
CA LEU A 217 -3.52 17.86 10.45
C LEU A 217 -3.69 16.94 9.24
N ILE A 218 -3.21 15.69 9.31
CA ILE A 218 -3.37 14.70 8.23
C ILE A 218 -4.86 14.53 7.88
N GLN A 219 -5.72 14.31 8.88
CA GLN A 219 -7.15 14.12 8.67
C GLN A 219 -7.82 15.38 8.09
N SER A 220 -7.45 16.57 8.56
CA SER A 220 -7.92 17.85 8.04
C SER A 220 -7.61 18.00 6.53
N HIS A 221 -6.38 17.70 6.12
CA HIS A 221 -5.97 17.77 4.71
C HIS A 221 -6.70 16.74 3.85
N LEU A 222 -6.87 15.50 4.33
CA LEU A 222 -7.63 14.47 3.61
C LEU A 222 -9.12 14.85 3.49
N LEU A 223 -9.72 15.41 4.53
CA LEU A 223 -11.09 15.90 4.50
C LEU A 223 -11.26 17.03 3.48
N ARG A 224 -10.34 18.01 3.47
CA ARG A 224 -10.28 19.07 2.45
C ARG A 224 -10.28 18.49 1.04
N ASN A 225 -9.39 17.52 0.78
CA ASN A 225 -9.23 16.92 -0.54
C ASN A 225 -10.50 16.15 -1.00
N ASN A 226 -11.25 15.56 -0.07
CA ASN A 226 -12.52 14.90 -0.36
C ASN A 226 -13.66 15.90 -0.66
N GLN A 227 -13.70 17.04 0.02
CA GLN A 227 -14.72 18.08 -0.19
C GLN A 227 -14.57 18.80 -1.53
N MET A 228 -13.35 18.94 -2.05
CA MET A 228 -13.12 19.56 -3.37
C MET A 228 -13.74 18.79 -4.55
N LYS A 229 -14.18 17.54 -4.35
CA LYS A 229 -14.92 16.78 -5.37
C LYS A 229 -16.36 17.29 -5.58
N GLY A 230 -16.91 18.07 -4.64
CA GLY A 230 -18.29 18.57 -4.67
C GLY A 230 -18.45 20.03 -5.10
N ASN A 231 -17.38 20.82 -5.13
CA ASN A 231 -17.43 22.24 -5.50
C ASN A 231 -16.82 22.47 -6.89
N VAL A 232 -17.62 22.27 -7.93
CA VAL A 232 -17.55 23.18 -9.08
C VAL A 232 -18.08 24.52 -8.56
N PRO A 233 -17.29 25.60 -8.49
CA PRO A 233 -17.76 26.83 -7.89
C PRO A 233 -18.81 27.50 -8.78
N LYS A 234 -20.09 27.35 -8.45
CA LYS A 234 -21.05 28.44 -8.71
C LYS A 234 -20.76 29.51 -7.68
N LYS A 235 -20.32 30.68 -8.15
CA LYS A 235 -20.14 31.90 -7.36
C LYS A 235 -21.27 32.06 -6.35
N VAL A 236 -20.96 32.06 -5.05
CA VAL A 236 -21.79 32.76 -4.08
C VAL A 236 -20.91 33.34 -2.97
N ASN A 237 -21.02 34.66 -2.81
CA ASN A 237 -20.49 35.47 -1.72
C ASN A 237 -21.11 35.04 -0.39
N GLY A 238 -20.34 35.08 0.72
CA GLY A 238 -20.94 35.08 2.06
C GLY A 238 -20.05 34.53 3.16
N PHE A 239 -19.68 35.40 4.09
CA PHE A 239 -19.12 35.04 5.38
C PHE A 239 -20.08 34.15 6.19
N HIS A 240 -19.61 33.05 6.79
CA HIS A 240 -19.60 32.84 8.26
C HIS A 240 -19.38 31.40 8.75
N LYS A 241 -18.64 31.37 9.88
CA LYS A 241 -18.59 30.43 11.03
C LYS A 241 -17.88 29.08 10.89
N LYS A 242 -16.74 29.01 11.60
CA LYS A 242 -16.07 27.80 12.10
C LYS A 242 -17.09 26.87 12.77
N LYS A 243 -17.23 25.64 12.26
CA LYS A 243 -17.81 24.53 13.01
C LYS A 243 -16.69 23.59 13.46
N SER A 244 -16.52 23.51 14.78
CA SER A 244 -15.74 22.49 15.46
C SER A 244 -16.32 21.11 15.13
N PHE A 245 -15.49 20.21 14.61
CA PHE A 245 -15.82 18.79 14.44
C PHE A 245 -14.67 17.94 14.98
N THR A 246 -14.55 17.90 16.31
CA THR A 246 -13.71 16.93 17.01
C THR A 246 -14.57 15.79 17.53
N LEU A 247 -15.01 14.86 16.67
CA LEU A 247 -15.62 13.60 17.15
C LEU A 247 -15.62 12.40 16.16
N PRO A 248 -14.47 11.99 15.59
CA PRO A 248 -14.32 10.57 15.21
C PRO A 248 -13.14 9.83 15.86
N LEU A 249 -12.16 10.54 16.45
CA LEU A 249 -10.97 9.91 17.04
C LEU A 249 -11.24 9.24 18.39
N LYS A 250 -12.04 9.86 19.29
CA LYS A 250 -12.30 9.31 20.64
C LYS A 250 -12.96 7.92 20.61
N LEU A 251 -13.91 7.68 19.70
CA LEU A 251 -14.60 6.38 19.59
C LEU A 251 -13.68 5.27 19.04
N LYS A 252 -12.84 5.58 18.03
CA LYS A 252 -11.88 4.59 17.50
C LYS A 252 -10.74 4.29 18.48
N MET A 253 -10.35 5.26 19.30
CA MET A 253 -9.33 5.07 20.34
C MET A 253 -9.84 4.28 21.56
N GLN A 254 -11.14 4.32 21.87
CA GLN A 254 -11.73 3.47 22.92
C GLN A 254 -11.75 1.98 22.53
N GLN A 255 -11.96 1.66 21.25
CA GLN A 255 -11.89 0.28 20.75
C GLN A 255 -10.47 -0.30 20.82
N ALA A 256 -9.44 0.53 20.67
CA ALA A 256 -8.04 0.11 20.88
C ALA A 256 -7.65 -0.04 22.36
N ARG A 257 -8.38 0.59 23.29
CA ARG A 257 -8.20 0.41 24.74
C ARG A 257 -8.82 -0.89 25.28
N GLY A 258 -9.79 -1.48 24.58
CA GLY A 258 -10.49 -2.69 25.00
C GLY A 258 -9.80 -4.03 24.70
N MET A 259 -8.67 -4.06 23.97
CA MET A 259 -7.95 -5.30 23.63
C MET A 259 -6.78 -5.62 24.59
N LYS A 260 -6.84 -5.15 25.83
CA LYS A 260 -5.92 -5.54 26.90
C LYS A 260 -6.68 -5.79 28.19
N GLU A 261 -7.39 -6.91 28.27
CA GLU A 261 -7.76 -7.60 29.53
C GLU A 261 -8.66 -8.81 29.22
N GLU A 262 -8.11 -9.85 28.57
CA GLU A 262 -8.62 -11.21 28.71
C GLU A 262 -7.43 -12.17 28.68
N THR A 263 -6.97 -12.57 29.86
CA THR A 263 -6.27 -13.84 30.05
C THR A 263 -7.31 -14.93 30.20
N PRO A 264 -7.26 -16.01 29.42
CA PRO A 264 -7.84 -17.27 29.83
C PRO A 264 -6.73 -18.25 30.19
N GLY A 265 -6.69 -18.63 31.46
CA GLY A 265 -6.09 -19.89 31.87
C GLY A 265 -6.99 -21.07 31.48
N HIS A 266 -6.34 -22.20 31.29
CA HIS A 266 -6.85 -23.58 31.28
C HIS A 266 -7.72 -24.06 30.11
N GLU A 267 -7.10 -24.98 29.35
CA GLU A 267 -7.59 -26.28 28.87
C GLU A 267 -9.03 -26.39 28.35
N GLU A 268 -9.16 -26.70 27.06
CA GLU A 268 -9.88 -27.90 26.62
C GLU A 268 -9.51 -28.31 25.18
N GLN A 269 -9.54 -29.62 24.94
CA GLN A 269 -9.11 -30.35 23.76
C GLN A 269 -9.99 -30.11 22.52
N ILE A 270 -9.46 -30.42 21.32
CA ILE A 270 -10.06 -31.15 20.16
C ILE A 270 -8.98 -31.09 19.04
N ILE A 271 -8.18 -32.14 18.83
CA ILE A 271 -8.29 -33.24 17.82
C ILE A 271 -8.21 -32.75 16.36
N ARG A 272 -7.28 -33.41 15.64
CA ARG A 272 -6.69 -33.19 14.30
C ARG A 272 -7.64 -32.77 13.17
#